data_AF-A0A3B9AT60-F1
#
_entry.id   AF-A0A3B9AT60-F1
#
_cell.length_a   1.000
_cell.length_b   1.000
_cell.length_c   1.000
_cell.angle_alpha   90.00
_cell.angle_beta   90.00
_cell.angle_gamma   90.00
#
_symmetry.space_group_name_H-M   'P 1'
#
loop_
_entity.id
_entity.type
_entity.pdbx_description
1 polymer ?
#
loop_
_entity_poly.entity_id
_entity_poly.type
_entity_poly.pdbx_seq_one_letter_code
_entity_poly.pdbx_strand_id
1 'polypeptide(L)' 'RQSLGIDVSKDHLQVCISNLEADQRIRVIASTKFSNNGKGLNQLIVWV' A
#
# COMPACT_ATOMS: atom_id res chain seq x y z
N ARG A 1 13.82 -5.96 1.96
CA ARG A 1 13.43 -4.58 2.37
C ARG A 1 12.01 -4.37 1.85
N GLN A 2 11.08 -3.89 2.68
CA GLN A 2 9.70 -3.66 2.27
C GLN A 2 9.45 -2.18 1.96
N SER A 3 8.59 -1.93 0.97
CA SER A 3 8.19 -0.60 0.53
C SER A 3 6.68 -0.52 0.36
N LEU A 4 6.08 0.59 0.78
CA LEU A 4 4.66 0.91 0.58
C LEU A 4 4.51 1.87 -0.59
N GLY A 5 3.72 1.48 -1.59
CA GLY A 5 3.22 2.36 -2.65
C GLY A 5 1.82 2.85 -2.31
N ILE A 6 1.56 4.14 -2.51
CA ILE A 6 0.24 4.75 -2.34
C ILE A 6 -0.07 5.58 -3.57
N ASP A 7 -1.15 5.22 -4.27
CA ASP A 7 -1.76 6.02 -5.33
C ASP A 7 -3.02 6.70 -4.78
N VAL A 8 -3.11 8.02 -4.96
CA VAL A 8 -4.10 8.89 -4.31
C VAL A 8 -5.07 9.42 -5.37
N SER A 9 -6.34 9.08 -5.21
CA SER A 9 -7.44 9.59 -6.03
C SER A 9 -8.47 10.33 -5.17
N LYS A 10 -9.46 10.98 -5.80
CA LYS A 10 -10.48 11.76 -5.08
C LYS A 10 -11.12 10.98 -3.93
N ASP A 11 -11.55 9.75 -4.19
CA ASP A 11 -12.35 8.97 -3.24
C ASP A 11 -11.60 7.77 -2.65
N HIS A 12 -10.39 7.48 -3.14
CA HIS A 12 -9.69 6.25 -2.79
C HIS A 12 -8.17 6.39 -2.66
N LEU A 13 -7.60 5.59 -1.77
CA LEU A 13 -6.18 5.30 -1.64
C LEU A 13 -5.95 3.87 -2.14
N GLN A 14 -5.28 3.71 -3.28
CA GLN A 14 -4.85 2.40 -3.74
C GLN A 14 -3.46 2.13 -3.19
N VAL A 15 -3.25 0.98 -2.56
CA VAL A 15 -1.99 0.71 -1.87
C VAL A 15 -1.42 -0.66 -2.24
N CYS A 16 -0.09 -0.75 -2.26
CA CYS A 16 0.63 -2.00 -2.44
C CYS A 16 1.86 -2.08 -1.52
N ILE A 17 2.11 -3.27 -0.98
CA ILE A 17 3.34 -3.60 -0.28
C ILE A 17 4.20 -4.40 -1.25
N SER A 18 5.44 -3.96 -1.44
CA SER A 18 6.45 -4.68 -2.22
C SER A 18 7.63 -5.07 -1.36
N ASN A 19 8.31 -6.14 -1.75
CA ASN A 19 9.56 -6.58 -1.15
C ASN A 19 10.66 -6.67 -2.21
N LEU A 20 11.87 -6.25 -1.82
CA LEU A 20 13.09 -6.51 -2.57
C LEU A 20 13.61 -7.91 -2.20
N GLU A 21 13.61 -8.82 -3.16
CA GLU A 21 14.13 -10.18 -3.04
C GLU A 21 15.67 -10.20 -3.16
N ALA A 22 16.30 -11.32 -2.79
CA ALA A 22 17.75 -11.46 -2.76
C ALA A 22 18.40 -11.33 -4.15
N ASP A 23 17.67 -11.66 -5.21
CA ASP A 23 18.08 -11.52 -6.61
C ASP A 23 17.86 -10.10 -7.17
N GLN A 24 17.59 -9.13 -6.30
CA GLN A 24 17.28 -7.74 -6.62
C GLN A 24 15.96 -7.54 -7.39
N ARG A 25 15.09 -8.55 -7.48
CA ARG A 25 13.75 -8.37 -8.03
C ARG A 25 12.82 -7.70 -7.02
N ILE A 26 11.98 -6.81 -7.52
CA ILE A 26 10.89 -6.20 -6.75
C ILE A 26 9.61 -6.99 -7.02
N ARG A 27 8.95 -7.43 -5.95
CA ARG A 27 7.68 -8.15 -6.04
C ARG A 27 6.62 -7.49 -5.17
N VAL A 28 5.41 -7.31 -5.71
CA VAL A 28 4.22 -6.92 -4.93
C VAL A 28 3.72 -8.16 -4.17
N ILE A 29 3.64 -8.05 -2.85
CA ILE A 29 3.23 -9.14 -1.95
C ILE A 29 1.82 -8.95 -1.39
N ALA A 30 1.33 -7.72 -1.36
CA ALA A 30 -0.05 -7.42 -0.97
C ALA A 30 -0.52 -6.14 -1.67
N SER A 31 -1.80 -6.05 -1.98
CA SER A 31 -2.45 -4.83 -2.44
C SER A 31 -3.87 -4.75 -1.91
N THR A 32 -4.33 -3.53 -1.67
CA THR A 32 -5.71 -3.26 -1.25
C THR A 32 -6.10 -1.82 -1.59
N LYS A 33 -7.33 -1.44 -1.26
CA LYS A 33 -7.91 -0.13 -1.52
C LYS A 33 -8.68 0.37 -0.31
N PHE A 34 -8.41 1.61 0.11
CA PHE A 34 -9.12 2.30 1.18
C PHE A 34 -9.86 3.53 0.66
N SER A 35 -10.81 4.05 1.43
CA SER A 35 -11.43 5.35 1.15
C SER A 35 -10.42 6.48 1.41
N ASN A 36 -10.43 7.53 0.58
CA ASN A 36 -9.62 8.73 0.81
C ASN A 36 -10.30 9.66 1.82
N ASN A 37 -10.31 9.25 3.07
CA ASN A 37 -10.78 10.03 4.21
C ASN A 37 -10.08 9.56 5.51
N GLY A 38 -10.34 10.23 6.63
CA GLY A 38 -9.69 9.89 7.91
C GLY A 38 -9.94 8.44 8.36
N LYS A 39 -11.11 7.87 8.09
CA LYS A 39 -11.41 6.46 8.42
C LYS A 39 -10.55 5.51 7.58
N GLY A 40 -10.47 5.73 6.27
CA GLY A 40 -9.67 4.91 5.38
C GLY A 40 -8.17 5.03 5.65
N LEU A 41 -7.69 6.22 6.02
CA LEU A 41 -6.30 6.39 6.47
C LEU A 41 -6.00 5.60 7.75
N ASN A 42 -6.91 5.62 8.73
CA ASN A 42 -6.75 4.80 9.94
C ASN A 42 -6.73 3.30 9.63
N GLN A 43 -7.54 2.84 8.66
CA GLN A 43 -7.52 1.45 8.20
C GLN A 43 -6.20 1.11 7.49
N LEU A 44 -5.63 2.03 6.71
CA LEU A 44 -4.31 1.88 6.10
C LEU A 44 -3.22 1.73 7.17
N ILE A 45 -3.23 2.57 8.22
CA ILE A 45 -2.25 2.50 9.31
C ILE A 45 -2.31 1.16 10.05
N VAL A 46 -3.50 0.57 10.22
CA VAL A 46 -3.65 -0.76 10.83
C VAL A 46 -3.20 -1.89 9.89
N TRP A 47 -3.25 -1.66 8.57
CA TRP A 47 -2.90 -2.66 7.56
C TRP A 47 -1.39 -2.81 7.32
N VAL A 48 -0.64 -1.73 7.52
CA VAL A 48 0.84 -1.65 7.37
C VAL A 48 1.52 -2.14 8.63
#